data_AF-A0A6I9PV91-F1
#
_entry.id   AF-A0A6I9PV91-F1
#
_cell.length_a   1.000
_cell.length_b   1.000
_cell.length_c   1.000
_cell.angle_alpha   90.00
_cell.angle_beta   90.00
_cell.angle_gamma   90.00
#
_symmetry.space_group_name_H-M   'P 1'
#
loop_
_entity.id
_entity.type
_entity.pdbx_description
1 polymer ?
#
loop_
_entity_poly.entity_id
_entity_poly.type
_entity_poly.pdbx_seq_one_letter_code
_entity_poly.pdbx_strand_id
1 'polypeptide(L)'
;MSLKNQDLRCGNYLKKNKEGNMSLICSLLSQAEHELRVAQTEFDRQAEVTRLLLEGISSTHVNHLRCLHEFVEAQAAYYKQCDFHMKELQKELSSCDENVLPNAFVLSSTHPSAPASEGSPLETDTLKIEEVQAPATGTRKAKVLYDYDAADSSELSLLADEVMVSVVGVMHAVIPARFQS
;
A
#
# COMPACT_ATOMS: atom_id res chain seq x y z
N MET A 1 -82.04 29.61 -18.24
CA MET A 1 -80.75 30.14 -17.72
C MET A 1 -79.82 29.07 -17.10
N SER A 2 -80.30 27.84 -16.83
CA SER A 2 -79.48 26.80 -16.16
C SER A 2 -78.39 26.17 -17.05
N LEU A 3 -78.71 25.82 -18.31
CA LEU A 3 -77.76 25.15 -19.21
C LEU A 3 -76.50 25.98 -19.54
N LYS A 4 -76.65 27.29 -19.81
CA LYS A 4 -75.52 28.20 -20.07
C LYS A 4 -74.54 28.32 -18.88
N ASN A 5 -75.03 28.16 -17.65
CA ASN A 5 -74.18 28.17 -16.45
C ASN A 5 -73.44 26.84 -16.24
N GLN A 6 -73.99 25.74 -16.76
CA GLN A 6 -73.40 24.40 -16.66
C GLN A 6 -72.26 24.22 -17.68
N ASP A 7 -72.43 24.74 -18.91
CA ASP A 7 -71.38 24.76 -19.94
C ASP A 7 -70.20 25.65 -19.53
N LEU A 8 -70.47 26.82 -18.91
CA LEU A 8 -69.42 27.68 -18.38
C LEU A 8 -68.61 27.00 -17.27
N ARG A 9 -69.25 26.23 -16.39
CA ARG A 9 -68.51 25.44 -15.38
C ARG A 9 -67.64 24.40 -16.04
N CYS A 10 -68.18 23.57 -16.94
CA CYS A 10 -67.43 22.52 -17.63
C CYS A 10 -66.22 23.08 -18.41
N GLY A 11 -66.41 24.18 -19.13
CA GLY A 11 -65.32 24.89 -19.84
C GLY A 11 -64.24 25.43 -18.91
N ASN A 12 -64.63 25.99 -17.75
CA ASN A 12 -63.67 26.45 -16.74
C ASN A 12 -62.92 25.29 -16.06
N TYR A 13 -63.57 24.14 -15.82
CA TYR A 13 -62.92 22.93 -15.31
C TYR A 13 -61.88 22.38 -16.30
N LEU A 14 -62.23 22.30 -17.59
CA LEU A 14 -61.30 21.86 -18.64
C LEU A 14 -60.12 22.82 -18.81
N LYS A 15 -60.37 24.14 -18.73
CA LYS A 15 -59.32 25.16 -18.79
C LYS A 15 -58.37 25.07 -17.60
N LYS A 16 -58.90 24.99 -16.37
CA LYS A 16 -58.12 24.82 -15.15
C LYS A 16 -57.31 23.52 -15.14
N ASN A 17 -57.86 22.44 -15.71
CA ASN A 17 -57.16 21.16 -15.82
C ASN A 17 -56.02 21.22 -16.85
N LYS A 18 -56.22 21.89 -18.00
CA LYS A 18 -55.15 22.16 -18.98
C LYS A 18 -54.04 23.04 -18.40
N GLU A 19 -54.38 24.08 -17.67
CA GLU A 19 -53.43 24.97 -16.99
C GLU A 19 -52.65 24.21 -15.89
N GLY A 20 -53.33 23.38 -15.10
CA GLY A 20 -52.69 22.52 -14.09
C GLY A 20 -51.74 21.49 -14.68
N ASN A 21 -52.12 20.84 -15.79
CA ASN A 21 -51.28 19.88 -16.48
C ASN A 21 -50.07 20.56 -17.15
N MET A 22 -50.26 21.74 -17.74
CA MET A 22 -49.16 22.53 -18.29
C MET A 22 -48.16 22.96 -17.20
N SER A 23 -48.65 23.40 -16.03
CA SER A 23 -47.79 23.74 -14.89
C SER A 23 -46.98 22.54 -14.39
N LEU A 24 -47.58 21.34 -14.37
CA LEU A 24 -46.89 20.11 -13.98
C LEU A 24 -45.77 19.75 -14.98
N ILE A 25 -46.05 19.84 -16.29
CA ILE A 25 -45.06 19.62 -17.35
C ILE A 25 -43.90 20.61 -17.25
N CYS A 26 -44.19 21.91 -17.05
CA CYS A 26 -43.14 22.92 -16.88
C CYS A 26 -42.25 22.63 -15.67
N SER A 27 -42.84 22.19 -14.54
CA SER A 27 -42.08 21.80 -13.35
C SER A 27 -41.19 20.58 -13.61
N LEU A 28 -41.71 19.55 -14.28
CA LEU A 28 -40.95 18.34 -14.64
C LEU A 28 -39.81 18.65 -15.63
N LEU A 29 -40.06 19.51 -16.62
CA LEU A 29 -39.02 19.96 -17.55
C LEU A 29 -37.92 20.75 -16.83
N SER A 30 -38.30 21.65 -15.92
CA SER A 30 -37.35 22.41 -15.11
C SER A 30 -36.50 21.50 -14.22
N GLN A 31 -37.12 20.48 -13.62
CA GLN A 31 -36.43 19.47 -12.83
C GLN A 31 -35.46 18.63 -13.68
N ALA A 32 -35.91 18.15 -14.84
CA ALA A 32 -35.06 17.37 -15.76
C ALA A 32 -33.88 18.20 -16.30
N GLU A 33 -34.10 19.48 -16.61
CA GLU A 33 -33.03 20.39 -17.04
C GLU A 33 -32.02 20.66 -15.91
N HIS A 34 -32.50 20.76 -14.67
CA HIS A 34 -31.63 20.89 -13.51
C HIS A 34 -30.79 19.63 -13.31
N GLU A 35 -31.41 18.45 -13.34
CA GLU A 35 -30.72 17.15 -13.22
C GLU A 35 -29.70 16.95 -14.34
N LEU A 36 -30.00 17.34 -15.58
CA LEU A 36 -29.06 17.31 -16.69
C LEU A 36 -27.83 18.19 -16.41
N ARG A 37 -28.03 19.41 -15.90
CA ARG A 37 -26.93 20.31 -15.53
C ARG A 37 -26.05 19.69 -14.44
N VAL A 38 -26.66 19.11 -13.40
CA VAL A 38 -25.93 18.44 -12.33
C VAL A 38 -25.13 17.25 -12.87
N ALA A 39 -25.77 16.39 -13.68
CA ALA A 39 -25.11 15.24 -14.27
C ALA A 39 -23.94 15.64 -15.18
N GLN A 40 -24.10 16.71 -15.96
CA GLN A 40 -23.04 17.23 -16.82
C GLN A 40 -21.87 17.77 -16.00
N THR A 41 -22.15 18.56 -14.95
CA THR A 41 -21.08 19.05 -14.06
C THR A 41 -20.33 17.91 -13.36
N GLU A 42 -21.03 16.85 -12.97
CA GLU A 42 -20.41 15.69 -12.32
C GLU A 42 -19.60 14.86 -13.32
N PHE A 43 -20.08 14.72 -14.56
CA PHE A 43 -19.31 14.09 -15.64
C PHE A 43 -18.02 14.85 -15.93
N ASP A 44 -18.10 16.17 -16.09
CA ASP A 44 -16.92 17.01 -16.37
C ASP A 44 -15.91 16.94 -15.20
N ARG A 45 -16.40 16.99 -13.95
CA ARG A 45 -15.58 16.80 -12.75
C ARG A 45 -14.88 15.42 -12.76
N GLN A 46 -15.60 14.37 -13.09
CA GLN A 46 -15.06 13.00 -13.09
C GLN A 46 -14.09 12.76 -14.27
N ALA A 47 -14.34 13.36 -15.42
CA ALA A 47 -13.45 13.35 -16.57
C ALA A 47 -12.11 14.00 -16.21
N GLU A 48 -12.15 15.13 -15.48
CA GLU A 48 -10.97 15.82 -15.01
C GLU A 48 -10.17 15.01 -13.97
N VAL A 49 -10.85 14.38 -13.00
CA VAL A 49 -10.20 13.45 -12.05
C VAL A 49 -9.49 12.33 -12.79
N THR A 50 -10.17 11.72 -13.77
CA THR A 50 -9.60 10.63 -14.56
C THR A 50 -8.41 11.10 -15.40
N ARG A 51 -8.51 12.29 -16.01
CA ARG A 51 -7.41 12.91 -16.77
C ARG A 51 -6.17 13.09 -15.88
N LEU A 52 -6.33 13.65 -14.68
CA LEU A 52 -5.23 13.85 -13.73
C LEU A 52 -4.60 12.52 -13.28
N LEU A 53 -5.40 11.50 -13.02
CA LEU A 53 -4.89 10.16 -12.68
C LEU A 53 -4.03 9.59 -13.82
N LEU A 54 -4.51 9.69 -15.07
CA LEU A 54 -3.78 9.18 -16.23
C LEU A 54 -2.49 9.96 -16.50
N GLU A 55 -2.48 11.28 -16.29
CA GLU A 55 -1.27 12.10 -16.39
C GLU A 55 -0.24 11.74 -15.31
N GLY A 56 -0.69 11.31 -14.12
CA GLY A 56 0.16 10.84 -13.04
C GLY A 56 0.83 9.49 -13.29
N ILE A 57 0.27 8.62 -14.16
CA ILE A 57 0.79 7.26 -14.38
C ILE A 57 2.24 7.26 -14.85
N SER A 58 2.58 8.11 -15.82
CA SER A 58 3.95 8.16 -16.34
C SER A 58 4.96 8.55 -15.26
N SER A 59 4.58 9.45 -14.34
CA SER A 59 5.42 9.84 -13.20
C SER A 59 5.64 8.67 -12.23
N THR A 60 4.56 7.98 -11.83
CA THR A 60 4.63 6.80 -10.96
C THR A 60 5.47 5.69 -11.58
N HIS A 61 5.33 5.45 -12.89
CA HIS A 61 6.10 4.45 -13.61
C HIS A 61 7.61 4.73 -13.58
N VAL A 62 8.01 5.97 -13.89
CA VAL A 62 9.42 6.39 -13.80
C VAL A 62 9.93 6.28 -12.36
N ASN A 63 9.09 6.60 -11.38
CA ASN A 63 9.45 6.47 -9.97
C ASN A 63 9.72 5.01 -9.57
N HIS A 64 8.84 4.08 -9.95
CA HIS A 64 9.04 2.65 -9.67
C HIS A 64 10.32 2.10 -10.29
N LEU A 65 10.63 2.48 -11.53
CA LEU A 65 11.89 2.08 -12.18
C LEU A 65 13.11 2.59 -11.41
N ARG A 66 13.07 3.84 -10.93
CA ARG A 66 14.14 4.39 -10.10
C ARG A 66 14.31 3.57 -8.81
N CYS A 67 13.22 3.29 -8.11
CA CYS A 67 13.26 2.48 -6.89
C CYS A 67 13.84 1.08 -7.13
N LEU A 68 13.52 0.44 -8.27
CA LEU A 68 14.10 -0.86 -8.62
C LEU A 68 15.60 -0.77 -8.89
N HIS A 69 16.05 0.29 -9.57
CA HIS A 69 17.48 0.52 -9.78
C HIS A 69 18.24 0.71 -8.47
N GLU A 70 17.73 1.57 -7.59
CA GLU A 70 18.32 1.81 -6.27
C GLU A 70 18.34 0.54 -5.42
N PHE A 71 17.28 -0.27 -5.49
CA PHE A 71 17.22 -1.55 -4.80
C PHE A 71 18.31 -2.53 -5.28
N VAL A 72 18.49 -2.67 -6.60
CA VAL A 72 19.51 -3.57 -7.16
C VAL A 72 20.92 -3.06 -6.81
N GLU A 73 21.16 -1.75 -6.84
CA GLU A 73 22.44 -1.18 -6.41
C GLU A 73 22.73 -1.45 -4.93
N ALA A 74 21.73 -1.29 -4.06
CA ALA A 74 21.86 -1.61 -2.64
C ALA A 74 22.17 -3.10 -2.43
N GLN A 75 21.50 -4.00 -3.15
CA GLN A 75 21.75 -5.43 -3.09
C GLN A 75 23.18 -5.78 -3.56
N ALA A 76 23.65 -5.16 -4.65
CA ALA A 76 25.01 -5.36 -5.16
C ALA A 76 26.06 -4.86 -4.16
N ALA A 77 25.84 -3.70 -3.53
CA ALA A 77 26.72 -3.16 -2.51
C ALA A 77 26.80 -4.07 -1.28
N TYR A 78 25.66 -4.59 -0.82
CA TYR A 78 25.59 -5.51 0.32
C TYR A 78 26.42 -6.78 0.06
N TYR A 79 26.21 -7.47 -1.06
CA TYR A 79 26.97 -8.71 -1.33
C TYR A 79 28.45 -8.45 -1.55
N LYS A 80 28.81 -7.32 -2.15
CA LYS A 80 30.21 -6.89 -2.27
C LYS A 80 30.84 -6.71 -0.88
N GLN A 81 30.12 -6.10 0.05
CA GLN A 81 30.59 -5.90 1.41
C GLN A 81 30.75 -7.22 2.17
N CYS A 82 29.78 -8.14 2.06
CA CYS A 82 29.90 -9.47 2.67
C CYS A 82 31.11 -10.25 2.14
N ASP A 83 31.32 -10.26 0.82
CA ASP A 83 32.49 -10.91 0.20
C ASP A 83 33.81 -10.29 0.66
N PHE A 84 33.87 -8.96 0.76
CA PHE A 84 35.03 -8.25 1.28
C PHE A 84 35.35 -8.66 2.73
N HIS A 85 34.36 -8.60 3.63
CA HIS A 85 34.55 -8.97 5.03
C HIS A 85 34.94 -10.44 5.20
N MET A 86 34.35 -11.35 4.41
CA MET A 86 34.68 -12.77 4.47
C MET A 86 36.12 -13.03 4.00
N LYS A 87 36.61 -12.31 2.97
CA LYS A 87 38.01 -12.39 2.51
C LYS A 87 38.97 -11.80 3.54
N GLU A 88 38.59 -10.71 4.19
CA GLU A 88 39.39 -10.08 5.25
C GLU A 88 39.54 -11.02 6.46
N LEU A 89 38.44 -11.63 6.92
CA LEU A 89 38.46 -12.66 7.95
C LEU A 89 39.36 -13.85 7.57
N GLN A 90 39.30 -14.33 6.32
CA GLN A 90 40.16 -15.42 5.86
C GLN A 90 41.66 -15.04 5.87
N LYS A 91 41.98 -13.78 5.54
CA LYS A 91 43.34 -13.25 5.59
C LYS A 91 43.84 -13.14 7.04
N GLU A 92 43.01 -12.66 7.95
CA GLU A 92 43.35 -12.58 9.37
C GLU A 92 43.66 -13.96 9.95
N LEU A 93 42.80 -14.96 9.68
CA LEU A 93 43.02 -16.34 10.11
C LEU A 93 44.33 -16.93 9.55
N SER A 94 44.61 -16.72 8.27
CA SER A 94 45.86 -17.21 7.65
C SER A 94 47.12 -16.47 8.13
N SER A 95 47.01 -15.18 8.48
CA SER A 95 48.13 -14.41 9.05
C SER A 95 48.47 -14.79 10.50
N CYS A 96 47.51 -15.36 11.24
CA CYS A 96 47.75 -15.95 12.56
C CYS A 96 48.50 -17.29 12.46
N ASP A 97 48.31 -18.06 11.39
CA ASP A 97 49.05 -19.31 11.15
C ASP A 97 50.54 -19.05 10.79
N GLU A 98 50.86 -17.96 10.09
CA GLU A 98 52.26 -17.65 9.71
C GLU A 98 53.14 -17.24 10.91
N ASN A 99 52.57 -16.80 12.03
CA ASN A 99 53.32 -16.41 13.22
C ASN A 99 53.48 -17.54 14.25
N VAL A 100 52.98 -18.75 13.99
CA VAL A 100 53.02 -19.87 14.96
C VAL A 100 53.93 -21.04 14.55
N LEU A 101 54.46 -21.12 13.32
CA LEU A 101 55.27 -22.30 12.95
C LEU A 101 56.48 -22.02 12.02
N PRO A 102 57.72 -22.00 12.55
CA PRO A 102 58.80 -22.78 11.98
C PRO A 102 58.73 -24.20 12.58
N ASN A 103 58.27 -25.15 11.77
CA ASN A 103 58.24 -26.61 12.01
C ASN A 103 57.18 -27.16 12.97
N ALA A 104 56.07 -27.65 12.43
CA ALA A 104 55.48 -28.93 12.80
C ALA A 104 54.34 -29.32 11.83
N PHE A 105 54.62 -30.37 11.06
CA PHE A 105 53.68 -31.41 10.66
C PHE A 105 52.57 -31.10 9.63
N VAL A 106 52.89 -31.50 8.41
CA VAL A 106 52.00 -32.00 7.36
C VAL A 106 50.86 -32.87 7.93
N LEU A 107 49.62 -32.38 7.96
CA LEU A 107 48.38 -33.19 8.08
C LEU A 107 47.27 -32.43 7.35
N SER A 108 47.15 -32.65 6.04
CA SER A 108 46.16 -33.56 5.44
C SER A 108 44.74 -33.01 5.41
N SER A 109 44.42 -32.47 4.23
CA SER A 109 43.09 -32.31 3.65
C SER A 109 42.22 -33.57 3.79
N THR A 110 41.08 -33.46 4.51
CA THR A 110 39.81 -34.17 4.22
C THR A 110 38.68 -33.66 5.13
N HIS A 111 37.62 -33.11 4.54
CA HIS A 111 36.30 -32.87 5.16
C HIS A 111 35.38 -34.10 4.89
N PRO A 112 34.11 -34.21 5.38
CA PRO A 112 33.45 -33.69 6.59
C PRO A 112 32.63 -34.77 7.36
N SER A 113 32.22 -34.51 8.61
CA SER A 113 31.04 -35.14 9.26
C SER A 113 30.63 -34.33 10.51
N ALA A 114 29.35 -33.94 10.58
CA ALA A 114 28.68 -33.17 11.65
C ALA A 114 28.16 -34.09 12.80
N PRO A 115 27.26 -33.64 13.71
CA PRO A 115 27.39 -32.63 14.78
C PRO A 115 27.06 -33.22 16.19
N ALA A 116 27.38 -32.53 17.30
CA ALA A 116 26.54 -32.46 18.52
C ALA A 116 27.18 -31.70 19.71
N SER A 117 26.32 -30.91 20.38
CA SER A 117 26.23 -30.62 21.82
C SER A 117 26.98 -29.43 22.45
N GLU A 118 26.18 -28.37 22.69
CA GLU A 118 25.90 -27.65 23.95
C GLU A 118 27.02 -27.22 24.92
N GLY A 119 27.03 -25.90 25.23
CA GLY A 119 27.60 -25.32 26.47
C GLY A 119 28.03 -23.84 26.38
N SER A 120 27.20 -22.95 26.94
CA SER A 120 27.32 -21.47 27.19
C SER A 120 28.58 -21.02 28.00
N PRO A 121 28.86 -19.74 28.42
CA PRO A 121 28.29 -18.39 28.13
C PRO A 121 29.33 -17.24 27.87
N LEU A 122 28.84 -16.02 27.56
CA LEU A 122 29.47 -14.68 27.75
C LEU A 122 30.62 -14.32 26.76
N GLU A 123 30.79 -13.12 26.18
CA GLU A 123 30.43 -11.76 26.59
C GLU A 123 29.94 -10.89 25.43
N THR A 124 29.12 -9.91 25.80
CA THR A 124 28.51 -8.87 24.99
C THR A 124 29.50 -7.72 24.84
N ASP A 125 30.14 -7.57 23.68
CA ASP A 125 30.80 -6.30 23.35
C ASP A 125 29.99 -5.57 22.27
N THR A 126 29.47 -4.42 22.68
CA THR A 126 28.38 -3.70 22.03
C THR A 126 29.00 -2.71 21.07
N LEU A 127 29.25 -3.13 19.82
CA LEU A 127 29.70 -2.20 18.78
C LEU A 127 28.55 -1.27 18.41
N LYS A 128 28.75 0.01 18.75
CA LYS A 128 27.87 1.15 18.54
C LYS A 128 27.57 1.28 17.04
N ILE A 129 26.37 0.88 16.63
CA ILE A 129 25.80 1.27 15.34
C ILE A 129 25.53 2.77 15.46
N GLU A 130 26.36 3.55 14.79
CA GLU A 130 26.10 4.96 14.53
C GLU A 130 24.78 5.03 13.75
N GLU A 131 23.75 5.49 14.44
CA GLU A 131 22.39 5.68 13.94
C GLU A 131 22.43 6.74 12.83
N VAL A 132 22.66 6.29 11.60
CA VAL A 132 22.34 7.07 10.42
C VAL A 132 20.82 7.18 10.41
N GLN A 133 20.36 8.35 10.84
CA GLN A 133 18.97 8.78 10.83
C GLN A 133 18.31 8.40 9.51
N ALA A 134 17.42 7.41 9.57
CA ALA A 134 16.64 6.97 8.43
C ALA A 134 15.85 8.16 7.87
N PRO A 135 15.80 8.34 6.53
CA PRO A 135 15.03 9.41 5.91
C PRO A 135 13.59 9.30 6.39
N ALA A 136 13.00 10.40 6.85
CA ALA A 136 11.72 10.48 7.57
C ALA A 136 10.61 9.56 7.00
N THR A 137 10.59 8.31 7.43
CA THR A 137 9.57 7.32 7.10
C THR A 137 8.39 7.59 8.01
N GLY A 138 7.44 8.41 7.53
CA GLY A 138 6.27 8.80 8.30
C GLY A 138 5.51 7.57 8.81
N THR A 139 5.47 7.40 10.13
CA THR A 139 4.64 6.37 10.77
C THR A 139 3.18 6.82 10.72
N ARG A 140 2.30 5.98 10.18
CA ARG A 140 0.84 6.21 10.24
C ARG A 140 0.22 5.23 11.21
N LYS A 141 -0.61 5.75 12.13
CA LYS A 141 -1.40 4.93 13.04
C LYS A 141 -2.68 4.51 12.33
N ALA A 142 -2.94 3.22 12.27
CA ALA A 142 -4.21 2.65 11.81
C ALA A 142 -4.92 1.99 12.98
N LYS A 143 -6.24 2.17 13.08
CA LYS A 143 -7.05 1.53 14.12
C LYS A 143 -7.77 0.33 13.51
N VAL A 144 -7.65 -0.82 14.16
CA VAL A 144 -8.33 -2.06 13.76
C VAL A 144 -9.81 -1.93 14.09
N LEU A 145 -10.67 -2.16 13.10
CA LEU A 145 -12.11 -1.95 13.22
C LEU A 145 -12.86 -3.20 13.71
N TYR A 146 -12.31 -4.39 13.43
CA TYR A 146 -12.90 -5.68 13.75
C TYR A 146 -11.80 -6.67 14.13
N ASP A 147 -12.15 -7.65 14.95
CA ASP A 147 -11.27 -8.78 15.24
C ASP A 147 -10.92 -9.53 13.94
N TYR A 148 -9.65 -9.87 13.76
CA TYR A 148 -9.14 -10.66 12.64
C TYR A 148 -8.23 -11.76 13.19
N ASP A 149 -8.58 -13.03 12.96
CA ASP A 149 -7.69 -14.15 13.27
C ASP A 149 -6.84 -14.49 12.03
N ALA A 150 -5.52 -14.51 12.19
CA ALA A 150 -4.59 -14.89 11.12
C ALA A 150 -4.83 -16.34 10.67
N ALA A 151 -4.84 -16.55 9.36
CA ALA A 151 -5.02 -17.88 8.78
C ALA A 151 -3.74 -18.73 8.80
N ASP A 152 -2.56 -18.08 8.81
CA ASP A 152 -1.25 -18.72 8.84
C ASP A 152 -0.20 -17.82 9.52
N SER A 153 1.05 -18.31 9.61
CA SER A 153 2.16 -17.59 10.25
C SER A 153 2.71 -16.41 9.43
N SER A 154 2.17 -16.15 8.24
CA SER A 154 2.55 -15.00 7.40
C SER A 154 1.69 -13.77 7.66
N GLU A 155 0.59 -13.93 8.42
CA GLU A 155 -0.34 -12.88 8.82
C GLU A 155 -0.33 -12.65 10.34
N LEU A 156 -0.92 -11.52 10.78
CA LEU A 156 -1.03 -11.13 12.20
C LEU A 156 -2.49 -11.17 12.63
N SER A 157 -2.79 -11.83 13.76
CA SER A 157 -4.11 -11.72 14.40
C SER A 157 -4.24 -10.37 15.09
N LEU A 158 -5.40 -9.74 14.96
CA LEU A 158 -5.69 -8.40 15.45
C LEU A 158 -6.98 -8.40 16.26
N LEU A 159 -6.99 -7.65 17.36
CA LEU A 159 -8.24 -7.37 18.08
C LEU A 159 -8.77 -5.99 17.66
N ALA A 160 -10.09 -5.83 17.70
CA ALA A 160 -10.75 -4.56 17.49
C ALA A 160 -10.18 -3.52 18.49
N ASP A 161 -10.09 -2.28 18.01
CA ASP A 161 -9.53 -1.13 18.72
C ASP A 161 -8.01 -1.15 18.96
N GLU A 162 -7.29 -2.18 18.51
CA GLU A 162 -5.82 -2.15 18.49
C GLU A 162 -5.31 -1.10 17.49
N VAL A 163 -4.24 -0.39 17.87
CA VAL A 163 -3.61 0.64 17.03
C VAL A 163 -2.30 0.12 16.49
N MET A 164 -2.24 -0.08 15.18
CA MET A 164 -1.03 -0.52 14.50
C MET A 164 -0.24 0.67 14.00
N VAL A 165 1.09 0.61 14.15
CA VAL A 165 2.02 1.59 13.57
C VAL A 165 2.53 1.01 12.25
N SER A 166 2.02 1.53 11.14
CA SER A 166 2.52 1.16 9.82
C SER A 166 3.74 2.00 9.48
N VAL A 167 4.87 1.34 9.24
CA VAL A 167 6.06 1.93 8.66
C VAL A 167 5.87 1.93 7.14
N VAL A 168 5.74 3.12 6.56
CA VAL A 168 5.55 3.34 5.11
C VAL A 168 6.82 2.88 4.39
N GLY A 169 6.91 1.59 4.07
CA GLY A 169 8.10 0.98 3.46
C GLY A 169 8.10 -0.54 3.45
N VAL A 170 7.26 -1.19 4.27
CA VAL A 170 7.03 -2.64 4.22
C VAL A 170 5.54 -2.90 4.07
N MET A 171 4.93 -2.43 2.98
CA MET A 171 3.59 -2.88 2.61
C MET A 171 3.71 -4.21 1.86
N HIS A 172 3.86 -5.29 2.62
CA HIS A 172 3.29 -6.58 2.26
C HIS A 172 2.09 -6.86 3.15
N ALA A 173 1.20 -5.87 3.29
CA ALA A 173 -0.15 -6.09 3.79
C ALA A 173 -1.01 -6.42 2.58
N VAL A 174 -0.94 -7.68 2.14
CA VAL A 174 -1.97 -8.25 1.29
C VAL A 174 -3.25 -8.19 2.12
N ILE A 175 -4.20 -7.34 1.72
CA ILE A 175 -5.59 -7.46 2.14
C ILE A 175 -6.22 -8.38 1.10
N PRO A 176 -6.37 -9.71 1.33
CA PRO A 176 -7.09 -10.54 0.39
C PRO A 176 -8.58 -10.34 0.65
N ALA A 177 -9.17 -9.36 -0.05
CA ALA A 177 -10.61 -9.35 -0.27
C ALA A 177 -10.98 -10.55 -1.16
N ARG A 178 -11.11 -11.74 -0.57
CA ARG A 178 -11.75 -12.88 -1.25
C ARG A 178 -13.26 -12.77 -1.05
N PHE A 179 -13.90 -12.10 -1.99
CA PHE A 179 -15.33 -12.23 -2.24
C PHE A 179 -15.54 -13.59 -2.92
N GLN A 180 -16.05 -14.60 -2.20
CA GLN A 180 -16.59 -15.81 -2.83
C GLN A 180 -18.09 -15.64 -3.03
N SER A 181 -18.51 -15.85 -4.28
CA SER A 181 -19.90 -15.98 -4.72
C SER A 181 -20.54 -17.29 -4.26
#